data_AF-A0AAJ2T903-F1
#
_entry.id   AF-A0AAJ2T903-F1
#
_cell.length_a   1.000
_cell.length_b   1.000
_cell.length_c   1.000
_cell.angle_alpha   90.00
_cell.angle_beta   90.00
_cell.angle_gamma   90.00
#
_symmetry.space_group_name_H-M   'P 1'
#
loop_
_entity.id
_entity.type
_entity.pdbx_description
1 polymer ?
#
loop_
_entity_poly.entity_id
_entity_poly.type
_entity_poly.pdbx_seq_one_letter_code
_entity_poly.pdbx_strand_id
1 'polypeptide(L)'
;MKLTPEKDGILLGRRLEFFHHNTMPEWGYAADQTDTYALLHPKNEIEGVRYPLYVVFHSAGHDVYSTIGCTWAEGNHDIYHAPEDMYALYLDCRANEKNDWWWGGINAHGEGDPSRSGTELQPVEKRCIATIEHIIETCPIDTERVYAVGNSMGGSGALGIAMRRGDIFAAVKVNVPAGVRHFADRCCLDTVAPDGFRIPDPPVLVDYSAQNDGWSDGHEVLYRGMREKRYALLGYWGNFGHANNNSIMEKENDLIHSFDIFSIRKSAPHPVFTNASTDDQNPWENDRSVTTSGQVNSFFRWENGTDGEREFSMTLRLLREDEWKSRVTFPDSSTADVTIRRADNFRPNPGETINWKYGTAHGTATADSEGLVTIERLTITKTPETLTLTRA
;
A
#
# COMPACT_ATOMS: atom_id res chain seq x y z
N MET A 1 -6.95 -23.84 -10.75
CA MET A 1 -6.96 -24.23 -9.33
C MET A 1 -8.09 -25.25 -9.07
N LYS A 2 -7.83 -26.39 -8.42
CA LYS A 2 -8.89 -27.33 -8.00
C LYS A 2 -9.23 -27.03 -6.54
N LEU A 3 -10.47 -26.60 -6.29
CA LEU A 3 -10.95 -26.19 -4.97
C LEU A 3 -11.64 -27.35 -4.25
N THR A 4 -11.29 -27.56 -2.97
CA THR A 4 -12.07 -28.40 -2.04
C THR A 4 -12.70 -27.50 -0.99
N PRO A 5 -14.04 -27.38 -0.92
CA PRO A 5 -14.70 -26.53 0.07
C PRO A 5 -14.73 -27.17 1.47
N GLU A 6 -14.48 -26.39 2.52
CA GLU A 6 -14.89 -26.75 3.89
C GLU A 6 -16.34 -26.27 4.17
N LYS A 7 -16.86 -26.56 5.36
CA LYS A 7 -18.22 -26.12 5.74
C LYS A 7 -18.27 -24.59 5.90
N ASP A 8 -19.18 -23.95 5.17
CA ASP A 8 -19.47 -22.53 5.29
C ASP A 8 -19.75 -22.08 6.73
N GLY A 9 -19.29 -20.87 7.05
CA GLY A 9 -19.47 -20.21 8.32
C GLY A 9 -20.17 -18.85 8.19
N ILE A 10 -20.49 -18.26 9.34
CA ILE A 10 -20.94 -16.87 9.46
C ILE A 10 -19.98 -16.15 10.40
N LEU A 11 -19.46 -15.00 9.96
CA LEU A 11 -18.58 -14.13 10.73
C LEU A 11 -19.14 -12.71 10.67
N LEU A 12 -19.43 -12.11 11.84
CA LEU A 12 -19.99 -10.75 11.92
C LEU A 12 -21.25 -10.54 11.04
N GLY A 13 -22.07 -11.58 10.90
CA GLY A 13 -23.28 -11.56 10.06
C GLY A 13 -23.02 -11.68 8.55
N ARG A 14 -21.80 -12.02 8.14
CA ARG A 14 -21.36 -12.18 6.74
C ARG A 14 -21.04 -13.65 6.44
N ARG A 15 -21.28 -14.09 5.20
CA ARG A 15 -20.90 -15.44 4.74
C ARG A 15 -19.38 -15.57 4.72
N LEU A 16 -18.85 -16.64 5.29
CA LEU A 16 -17.44 -17.00 5.30
C LEU A 16 -17.25 -18.37 4.66
N GLU A 17 -16.35 -18.48 3.70
CA GLU A 17 -15.99 -19.73 3.02
C GLU A 17 -14.50 -20.00 3.16
N PHE A 18 -14.13 -21.26 3.35
CA PHE A 18 -12.74 -21.73 3.34
C PHE A 18 -12.51 -22.61 2.11
N PHE A 19 -11.35 -22.40 1.50
CA PHE A 19 -10.97 -23.04 0.27
C PHE A 19 -9.61 -23.69 0.44
N HIS A 20 -9.48 -24.93 -0.01
CA HIS A 20 -8.18 -25.57 -0.19
C HIS A 20 -7.84 -25.69 -1.66
N HIS A 21 -6.57 -25.49 -1.97
CA HIS A 21 -6.03 -25.76 -3.28
C HIS A 21 -4.67 -26.42 -3.21
N ASN A 22 -4.36 -27.20 -4.24
CA ASN A 22 -3.02 -27.73 -4.42
C ASN A 22 -2.14 -26.75 -5.19
N THR A 23 -0.83 -26.99 -5.15
CA THR A 23 0.17 -26.35 -6.00
C THR A 23 -0.17 -26.48 -7.48
N MET A 24 0.12 -25.42 -8.24
CA MET A 24 0.14 -25.45 -9.70
C MET A 24 1.60 -25.46 -10.19
N PRO A 25 1.97 -26.29 -11.19
CA PRO A 25 3.37 -26.42 -11.63
C PRO A 25 4.06 -25.09 -11.96
N GLU A 26 3.34 -24.14 -12.53
CA GLU A 26 3.82 -22.80 -12.91
C GLU A 26 4.27 -21.94 -11.72
N TRP A 27 3.86 -22.26 -10.50
CA TRP A 27 4.33 -21.56 -9.30
C TRP A 27 5.76 -21.96 -8.94
N GLY A 28 6.22 -23.15 -9.37
CA GLY A 28 7.61 -23.57 -9.20
C GLY A 28 7.94 -24.11 -7.81
N TYR A 29 6.95 -24.66 -7.10
CA TYR A 29 7.21 -25.39 -5.85
C TYR A 29 8.03 -26.67 -6.11
N ALA A 30 8.95 -26.99 -5.21
CA ALA A 30 9.79 -28.18 -5.31
C ALA A 30 9.03 -29.47 -4.99
N ALA A 31 7.98 -29.38 -4.17
CA ALA A 31 7.09 -30.47 -3.81
C ALA A 31 5.65 -29.96 -3.79
N ASP A 32 4.71 -30.85 -4.12
CA ASP A 32 3.30 -30.50 -4.02
C ASP A 32 2.90 -30.25 -2.57
N GLN A 33 2.10 -29.22 -2.37
CA GLN A 33 1.50 -28.89 -1.08
C GLN A 33 0.03 -28.49 -1.27
N THR A 34 -0.71 -28.53 -0.17
CA THR A 34 -2.08 -28.01 -0.09
C THR A 34 -2.05 -26.75 0.76
N ASP A 35 -2.67 -25.69 0.27
CA ASP A 35 -2.78 -24.40 0.93
C ASP A 35 -4.25 -24.05 1.14
N THR A 36 -4.50 -23.18 2.12
CA THR A 36 -5.83 -22.70 2.47
C THR A 36 -5.94 -21.19 2.23
N TYR A 37 -7.12 -20.72 1.88
CA TYR A 37 -7.49 -19.31 2.00
C TYR A 37 -8.96 -19.22 2.42
N ALA A 38 -9.38 -18.04 2.88
CA ALA A 38 -10.76 -17.79 3.23
C ALA A 38 -11.31 -16.54 2.54
N LEU A 39 -12.59 -16.59 2.18
CA LEU A 39 -13.31 -15.48 1.57
C LEU A 39 -14.48 -15.09 2.47
N LEU A 40 -14.48 -13.85 2.93
CA LEU A 40 -15.57 -13.22 3.65
C LEU A 40 -16.35 -12.30 2.70
N HIS A 41 -17.63 -12.57 2.54
CA HIS A 41 -18.52 -11.88 1.61
C HIS A 41 -19.03 -10.55 2.17
N PRO A 42 -19.40 -9.55 1.36
CA PRO A 42 -20.17 -8.40 1.84
C PRO A 42 -21.43 -8.82 2.61
N LYS A 43 -21.84 -8.00 3.59
CA LYS A 43 -22.97 -8.33 4.48
C LYS A 43 -24.32 -8.37 3.76
N ASN A 44 -24.50 -7.51 2.76
CA ASN A 44 -25.73 -7.36 1.99
C ASN A 44 -25.39 -7.41 0.49
N GLU A 45 -24.96 -8.58 0.01
CA GLU A 45 -24.71 -8.77 -1.42
C GLU A 45 -26.00 -8.60 -2.25
N ILE A 46 -25.90 -7.80 -3.31
CA ILE A 46 -26.96 -7.54 -4.28
C ILE A 46 -26.48 -8.08 -5.62
N GLU A 47 -27.32 -8.90 -6.24
CA GLU A 47 -27.05 -9.48 -7.55
C GLU A 47 -26.76 -8.38 -8.59
N GLY A 48 -25.68 -8.56 -9.37
CA GLY A 48 -25.24 -7.62 -10.40
C GLY A 48 -24.41 -6.43 -9.89
N VAL A 49 -24.29 -6.24 -8.57
CA VAL A 49 -23.39 -5.22 -7.99
C VAL A 49 -21.99 -5.78 -7.84
N ARG A 50 -20.97 -4.97 -8.19
CA ARG A 50 -19.56 -5.28 -7.96
C ARG A 50 -19.07 -4.59 -6.68
N TYR A 51 -18.30 -5.31 -5.88
CA TYR A 51 -17.82 -4.86 -4.56
C TYR A 51 -16.29 -4.80 -4.52
N PRO A 52 -15.69 -3.92 -3.70
CA PRO A 52 -14.24 -3.93 -3.49
C PRO A 52 -13.74 -5.26 -2.93
N LEU A 53 -12.42 -5.45 -3.05
CA LEU A 53 -11.72 -6.57 -2.45
C LEU A 53 -10.65 -6.08 -1.46
N TYR A 54 -10.72 -6.59 -0.23
CA TYR A 54 -9.79 -6.33 0.87
C TYR A 54 -8.92 -7.57 1.13
N VAL A 55 -7.69 -7.58 0.63
CA VAL A 55 -6.78 -8.72 0.72
C VAL A 55 -5.93 -8.62 2.00
N VAL A 56 -6.01 -9.64 2.85
CA VAL A 56 -5.39 -9.66 4.18
C VAL A 56 -4.23 -10.66 4.21
N PHE A 57 -3.08 -10.15 4.65
CA PHE A 57 -1.84 -10.87 4.88
C PHE A 57 -1.60 -11.00 6.39
N HIS A 58 -1.38 -12.22 6.90
CA HIS A 58 -1.30 -12.45 8.35
C HIS A 58 0.10 -12.25 8.96
N SER A 59 0.14 -11.85 10.23
CA SER A 59 1.33 -11.78 11.10
C SER A 59 2.01 -13.15 11.26
N ALA A 60 3.29 -13.16 11.65
CA ALA A 60 3.97 -14.40 12.05
C ALA A 60 3.28 -15.01 13.28
N GLY A 61 3.28 -16.34 13.38
CA GLY A 61 2.57 -17.07 14.42
C GLY A 61 1.06 -17.19 14.22
N HIS A 62 0.51 -16.59 13.16
CA HIS A 62 -0.88 -16.79 12.72
C HIS A 62 -0.96 -17.73 11.52
N ASP A 63 -2.19 -18.19 11.28
CA ASP A 63 -2.72 -18.83 10.09
C ASP A 63 -4.04 -18.14 9.71
N VAL A 64 -4.62 -18.52 8.57
CA VAL A 64 -5.94 -17.99 8.14
C VAL A 64 -7.02 -18.07 9.22
N TYR A 65 -7.08 -19.15 10.00
CA TYR A 65 -8.13 -19.36 11.01
C TYR A 65 -7.98 -18.41 12.20
N SER A 66 -6.77 -18.26 12.73
CA SER A 66 -6.46 -17.37 13.84
C SER A 66 -6.50 -15.90 13.42
N THR A 67 -6.15 -15.56 12.18
CA THR A 67 -6.35 -14.22 11.60
C THR A 67 -7.82 -13.84 11.56
N ILE A 68 -8.70 -14.76 11.14
CA ILE A 68 -10.15 -14.56 11.23
C ILE A 68 -10.60 -14.46 12.69
N GLY A 69 -10.04 -15.27 13.58
CA GLY A 69 -10.32 -15.21 15.01
C GLY A 69 -10.00 -13.84 15.63
N CYS A 70 -8.98 -13.13 15.12
CA CYS A 70 -8.68 -11.76 15.54
C CYS A 70 -9.82 -10.78 15.24
N THR A 71 -10.63 -11.04 14.20
CA THR A 71 -11.71 -10.12 13.82
C THR A 71 -12.98 -10.27 14.66
N TRP A 72 -13.00 -11.12 15.69
CA TRP A 72 -14.18 -11.29 16.55
C TRP A 72 -14.45 -10.11 17.48
N ALA A 73 -13.44 -9.30 17.76
CA ALA A 73 -13.57 -8.10 18.58
C ALA A 73 -12.66 -7.00 18.06
N GLU A 74 -13.05 -5.75 18.30
CA GLU A 74 -12.17 -4.60 18.13
C GLU A 74 -11.00 -4.67 19.13
N GLY A 75 -9.88 -4.07 18.74
CA GLY A 75 -8.66 -4.00 19.53
C GLY A 75 -7.73 -5.21 19.39
N ASN A 76 -7.96 -6.09 18.41
CA ASN A 76 -7.09 -7.22 18.10
C ASN A 76 -6.83 -7.31 16.60
N HIS A 77 -5.65 -6.87 16.17
CA HIS A 77 -5.30 -6.74 14.75
C HIS A 77 -6.41 -6.04 13.95
N ASP A 78 -6.70 -4.79 14.31
CA ASP A 78 -7.82 -4.04 13.73
C ASP A 78 -7.72 -3.91 12.21
N ILE A 79 -6.50 -3.96 11.66
CA ILE A 79 -6.26 -3.97 10.22
C ILE A 79 -6.83 -5.21 9.50
N TYR A 80 -7.14 -6.31 10.20
CA TYR A 80 -7.78 -7.49 9.61
C TYR A 80 -9.30 -7.36 9.45
N HIS A 81 -9.90 -6.33 10.06
CA HIS A 81 -11.33 -6.06 9.95
C HIS A 81 -11.63 -5.36 8.63
N ALA A 82 -12.13 -6.12 7.67
CA ALA A 82 -12.58 -5.57 6.39
C ALA A 82 -13.92 -4.83 6.55
N PRO A 83 -14.15 -3.71 5.82
CA PRO A 83 -15.45 -3.06 5.79
C PRO A 83 -16.59 -4.00 5.38
N GLU A 84 -17.81 -3.74 5.89
CA GLU A 84 -18.97 -4.63 5.71
C GLU A 84 -19.45 -4.73 4.25
N ASP A 85 -19.10 -3.74 3.42
CA ASP A 85 -19.48 -3.59 2.02
C ASP A 85 -18.37 -4.05 1.05
N MET A 86 -17.41 -4.85 1.51
CA MET A 86 -16.31 -5.37 0.69
C MET A 86 -16.20 -6.88 0.82
N TYR A 87 -15.66 -7.55 -0.20
CA TYR A 87 -15.08 -8.87 -0.01
C TYR A 87 -13.81 -8.77 0.82
N ALA A 88 -13.53 -9.76 1.67
CA ALA A 88 -12.24 -9.90 2.32
C ALA A 88 -11.62 -11.26 1.97
N LEU A 89 -10.40 -11.26 1.44
CA LEU A 89 -9.63 -12.45 1.11
C LEU A 89 -8.50 -12.61 2.13
N TYR A 90 -8.60 -13.61 2.98
CA TYR A 90 -7.55 -13.96 3.95
C TYR A 90 -6.69 -15.05 3.35
N LEU A 91 -5.45 -14.70 3.04
CA LEU A 91 -4.45 -15.61 2.47
C LEU A 91 -3.69 -16.33 3.61
N ASP A 92 -3.32 -17.60 3.43
CA ASP A 92 -2.53 -18.38 4.41
C ASP A 92 -1.16 -18.73 3.86
N CYS A 93 -0.16 -18.92 4.72
CA CYS A 93 1.05 -19.67 4.39
C CYS A 93 1.47 -20.68 5.48
N ARG A 94 0.74 -20.70 6.61
CA ARG A 94 1.24 -21.28 7.86
C ARG A 94 1.36 -22.79 7.80
N ALA A 95 0.44 -23.46 7.11
CA ALA A 95 0.47 -24.92 6.92
C ALA A 95 1.79 -25.39 6.27
N ASN A 96 2.42 -24.53 5.48
CA ASN A 96 3.66 -24.80 4.74
C ASN A 96 4.81 -23.89 5.16
N GLU A 97 4.83 -23.45 6.43
CA GLU A 97 5.80 -22.49 6.98
C GLU A 97 7.28 -22.93 6.86
N LYS A 98 7.60 -24.17 6.49
CA LYS A 98 8.99 -24.54 6.21
C LYS A 98 9.49 -23.97 4.88
N ASN A 99 8.57 -23.74 3.95
CA ASN A 99 8.86 -23.32 2.58
C ASN A 99 8.28 -21.94 2.27
N ASP A 100 7.14 -21.61 2.89
CA ASP A 100 6.36 -20.42 2.60
C ASP A 100 6.33 -19.42 3.75
N TRP A 101 6.73 -18.20 3.42
CA TRP A 101 6.66 -17.02 4.27
C TRP A 101 6.50 -15.77 3.39
N TRP A 102 6.21 -14.63 4.00
CA TRP A 102 5.90 -13.39 3.29
C TRP A 102 7.00 -12.33 3.48
N TRP A 103 8.21 -12.74 3.89
CA TRP A 103 9.39 -11.87 4.02
C TRP A 103 10.25 -11.79 2.75
N GLY A 104 9.87 -12.52 1.70
CA GLY A 104 10.64 -12.62 0.45
C GLY A 104 11.88 -13.50 0.63
N GLY A 105 13.05 -12.87 0.73
CA GLY A 105 14.31 -13.56 0.98
C GLY A 105 14.63 -13.69 2.47
N ILE A 106 14.77 -12.57 3.15
CA ILE A 106 15.15 -12.49 4.57
C ILE A 106 14.24 -11.52 5.34
N ASN A 107 13.97 -11.82 6.61
CA ASN A 107 13.29 -10.91 7.52
C ASN A 107 14.26 -9.88 8.14
N ALA A 108 13.74 -8.98 8.98
CA ALA A 108 14.54 -7.95 9.68
C ALA A 108 15.67 -8.52 10.57
N HIS A 109 15.58 -9.79 10.99
CA HIS A 109 16.54 -10.44 11.86
C HIS A 109 17.55 -11.32 11.10
N GLY A 110 17.52 -11.28 9.76
CA GLY A 110 18.41 -12.07 8.90
C GLY A 110 18.01 -13.55 8.79
N GLU A 111 16.81 -13.92 9.25
CA GLU A 111 16.27 -15.26 9.07
C GLU A 111 15.62 -15.39 7.69
N GLY A 112 15.79 -16.54 7.04
CA GLY A 112 15.26 -16.83 5.72
C GLY A 112 16.31 -17.38 4.77
N ASP A 113 16.13 -17.14 3.48
CA ASP A 113 16.98 -17.60 2.40
C ASP A 113 17.42 -16.40 1.54
N PRO A 114 18.64 -15.88 1.75
CA PRO A 114 19.19 -14.77 0.96
C PRO A 114 19.24 -15.03 -0.54
N SER A 115 19.21 -16.28 -0.99
CA SER A 115 19.20 -16.60 -2.43
C SER A 115 17.90 -16.21 -3.12
N ARG A 116 16.82 -15.95 -2.34
CA ARG A 116 15.52 -15.49 -2.82
C ARG A 116 15.39 -13.95 -2.86
N SER A 117 16.46 -13.24 -2.53
CA SER A 117 16.55 -11.79 -2.73
C SER A 117 16.59 -11.43 -4.21
N GLY A 118 16.19 -10.19 -4.53
CA GLY A 118 16.15 -9.66 -5.89
C GLY A 118 14.74 -9.60 -6.50
N THR A 119 14.66 -9.56 -7.82
CA THR A 119 13.43 -9.21 -8.53
C THR A 119 12.53 -10.38 -8.89
N GLU A 120 12.95 -11.62 -8.67
CA GLU A 120 12.17 -12.79 -9.08
C GLU A 120 11.10 -13.16 -8.05
N LEU A 121 9.87 -13.37 -8.53
CA LEU A 121 8.78 -13.85 -7.69
C LEU A 121 9.02 -15.29 -7.27
N GLN A 122 8.86 -15.54 -5.98
CA GLN A 122 8.96 -16.86 -5.36
C GLN A 122 7.63 -17.61 -5.47
N PRO A 123 7.63 -18.95 -5.26
CA PRO A 123 6.42 -19.76 -5.38
C PRO A 123 5.24 -19.24 -4.54
N VAL A 124 5.48 -18.84 -3.29
CA VAL A 124 4.45 -18.26 -2.41
C VAL A 124 3.85 -16.96 -2.96
N GLU A 125 4.66 -16.10 -3.58
CA GLU A 125 4.18 -14.84 -4.16
C GLU A 125 3.31 -15.11 -5.39
N LYS A 126 3.75 -16.03 -6.26
CA LYS A 126 2.98 -16.48 -7.43
C LYS A 126 1.65 -17.11 -7.03
N ARG A 127 1.65 -17.95 -5.99
CA ARG A 127 0.44 -18.55 -5.42
C ARG A 127 -0.52 -17.48 -4.90
N CYS A 128 -0.05 -16.57 -4.05
CA CYS A 128 -0.90 -15.49 -3.50
C CYS A 128 -1.52 -14.66 -4.63
N ILE A 129 -0.71 -14.25 -5.60
CA ILE A 129 -1.16 -13.53 -6.80
C ILE A 129 -2.25 -14.31 -7.55
N ALA A 130 -2.00 -15.59 -7.85
CA ALA A 130 -2.94 -16.42 -8.60
C ALA A 130 -4.26 -16.63 -7.84
N THR A 131 -4.20 -16.74 -6.50
CA THR A 131 -5.40 -16.81 -5.66
C THR A 131 -6.19 -15.50 -5.71
N ILE A 132 -5.54 -14.34 -5.66
CA ILE A 132 -6.20 -13.03 -5.79
C ILE A 132 -6.85 -12.89 -7.17
N GLU A 133 -6.12 -13.20 -8.24
CA GLU A 133 -6.60 -13.15 -9.62
C GLU A 133 -7.81 -14.08 -9.80
N HIS A 134 -7.76 -15.29 -9.23
CA HIS A 134 -8.89 -16.21 -9.24
C HIS A 134 -10.15 -15.61 -8.60
N ILE A 135 -10.03 -14.99 -7.42
CA ILE A 135 -11.17 -14.35 -6.75
C ILE A 135 -11.72 -13.18 -7.57
N ILE A 136 -10.86 -12.38 -8.19
CA ILE A 136 -11.26 -11.29 -9.09
C ILE A 136 -12.05 -11.83 -10.29
N GLU A 137 -11.67 -12.99 -10.82
CA GLU A 137 -12.32 -13.62 -11.97
C GLU A 137 -13.65 -14.30 -11.61
N THR A 138 -13.76 -14.88 -10.42
CA THR A 138 -14.92 -15.71 -10.04
C THR A 138 -15.97 -15.02 -9.19
N CYS A 139 -15.62 -13.91 -8.53
CA CYS A 139 -16.52 -13.14 -7.68
C CYS A 139 -16.86 -11.78 -8.34
N PRO A 140 -17.97 -11.13 -7.95
CA PRO A 140 -18.33 -9.82 -8.48
C PRO A 140 -17.44 -8.72 -7.88
N ILE A 141 -16.16 -8.73 -8.23
CA ILE A 141 -15.18 -7.75 -7.73
C ILE A 141 -15.18 -6.50 -8.61
N ASP A 142 -15.14 -5.34 -7.95
CA ASP A 142 -14.80 -4.05 -8.55
C ASP A 142 -13.27 -3.97 -8.66
N THR A 143 -12.75 -4.21 -9.86
CA THR A 143 -11.31 -4.23 -10.13
C THR A 143 -10.62 -2.88 -9.93
N GLU A 144 -11.38 -1.80 -9.83
CA GLU A 144 -10.83 -0.47 -9.52
C GLU A 144 -10.59 -0.27 -8.03
N ARG A 145 -11.11 -1.16 -7.18
CA ARG A 145 -11.05 -1.05 -5.71
C ARG A 145 -10.58 -2.37 -5.09
N VAL A 146 -9.33 -2.73 -5.36
CA VAL A 146 -8.64 -3.85 -4.70
C VAL A 146 -7.55 -3.29 -3.81
N TYR A 147 -7.57 -3.66 -2.54
CA TYR A 147 -6.68 -3.15 -1.50
C TYR A 147 -5.95 -4.31 -0.83
N ALA A 148 -4.68 -4.12 -0.48
CA ALA A 148 -3.94 -5.08 0.32
C ALA A 148 -3.57 -4.51 1.67
N VAL A 149 -3.64 -5.34 2.70
CA VAL A 149 -3.26 -4.97 4.05
C VAL A 149 -2.48 -6.04 4.78
N GLY A 150 -1.70 -5.63 5.78
CA GLY A 150 -1.07 -6.58 6.67
C GLY A 150 -0.39 -5.94 7.87
N ASN A 151 -0.22 -6.74 8.92
CA ASN A 151 0.50 -6.38 10.14
C ASN A 151 1.77 -7.24 10.27
N SER A 152 2.88 -6.72 10.78
CA SER A 152 4.08 -7.53 11.05
C SER A 152 4.58 -8.24 9.78
N MET A 153 4.71 -9.57 9.79
CA MET A 153 4.96 -10.40 8.61
C MET A 153 4.00 -10.13 7.45
N GLY A 154 2.72 -9.96 7.78
CA GLY A 154 1.71 -9.63 6.80
C GLY A 154 1.96 -8.28 6.16
N GLY A 155 2.50 -7.32 6.93
CA GLY A 155 2.94 -6.02 6.41
C GLY A 155 4.08 -6.18 5.41
N SER A 156 5.10 -6.99 5.73
CA SER A 156 6.17 -7.34 4.78
C SER A 156 5.66 -8.05 3.53
N GLY A 157 4.65 -8.91 3.68
CA GLY A 157 3.99 -9.60 2.58
C GLY A 157 3.24 -8.64 1.66
N ALA A 158 2.40 -7.76 2.22
CA ALA A 158 1.68 -6.74 1.48
C ALA A 158 2.64 -5.78 0.78
N LEU A 159 3.73 -5.36 1.44
CA LEU A 159 4.80 -4.58 0.83
C LEU A 159 5.42 -5.31 -0.37
N GLY A 160 5.88 -6.54 -0.21
CA GLY A 160 6.60 -7.24 -1.29
C GLY A 160 5.72 -7.69 -2.46
N ILE A 161 4.52 -8.20 -2.16
CA ILE A 161 3.63 -8.81 -3.15
C ILE A 161 2.73 -7.75 -3.80
N ALA A 162 2.09 -6.89 -2.99
CA ALA A 162 1.07 -5.98 -3.51
C ALA A 162 1.67 -4.72 -4.14
N MET A 163 2.77 -4.17 -3.60
CA MET A 163 3.35 -2.94 -4.16
C MET A 163 3.91 -3.12 -5.58
N ARG A 164 4.31 -4.34 -5.94
CA ARG A 164 4.74 -4.68 -7.30
C ARG A 164 3.57 -4.86 -8.28
N ARG A 165 2.34 -5.01 -7.77
CA ARG A 165 1.15 -5.34 -8.57
C ARG A 165 0.17 -4.17 -8.63
N GLY A 166 0.66 -3.01 -9.05
CA GLY A 166 -0.19 -1.83 -9.30
C GLY A 166 -1.25 -2.00 -10.39
N ASP A 167 -1.11 -3.04 -11.21
CA ASP A 167 -2.11 -3.51 -12.16
C ASP A 167 -3.30 -4.22 -11.49
N ILE A 168 -3.14 -4.71 -10.26
CA ILE A 168 -4.17 -5.30 -9.40
C ILE A 168 -4.65 -4.30 -8.34
N PHE A 169 -3.71 -3.65 -7.63
CA PHE A 169 -4.02 -2.93 -6.39
C PHE A 169 -4.13 -1.40 -6.59
N ALA A 170 -5.17 -0.84 -5.97
CA ALA A 170 -5.38 0.60 -5.87
C ALA A 170 -4.51 1.22 -4.76
N ALA A 171 -4.53 0.62 -3.57
CA ALA A 171 -3.75 1.06 -2.42
C ALA A 171 -3.33 -0.10 -1.51
N VAL A 172 -2.28 0.13 -0.73
CA VAL A 172 -1.73 -0.81 0.25
C VAL A 172 -1.61 -0.11 1.60
N LYS A 173 -2.03 -0.77 2.68
CA LYS A 173 -1.85 -0.27 4.05
C LYS A 173 -1.12 -1.30 4.89
N VAL A 174 -0.06 -0.89 5.57
CA VAL A 174 0.72 -1.78 6.44
C VAL A 174 0.87 -1.21 7.83
N ASN A 175 0.82 -2.10 8.81
CA ASN A 175 1.10 -1.80 10.21
C ASN A 175 2.37 -2.55 10.64
N VAL A 176 3.34 -1.83 11.18
CA VAL A 176 4.58 -2.34 11.76
C VAL A 176 5.16 -3.49 10.93
N PRO A 177 5.41 -3.28 9.61
CA PRO A 177 5.90 -4.34 8.75
C PRO A 177 7.25 -4.81 9.29
N ALA A 178 7.37 -6.10 9.59
CA ALA A 178 8.53 -6.60 10.33
C ALA A 178 9.79 -6.78 9.44
N GLY A 179 9.86 -6.01 8.35
CA GLY A 179 10.97 -5.95 7.40
C GLY A 179 10.49 -5.42 6.05
N VAL A 180 11.18 -4.42 5.50
CA VAL A 180 10.84 -3.86 4.17
C VAL A 180 11.63 -4.51 3.02
N ARG A 181 12.59 -5.38 3.35
CA ARG A 181 13.54 -5.98 2.39
C ARG A 181 12.83 -6.68 1.23
N HIS A 182 11.70 -7.32 1.51
CA HIS A 182 10.85 -7.94 0.50
C HIS A 182 10.47 -6.94 -0.62
N PHE A 183 9.93 -5.77 -0.28
CA PHE A 183 9.59 -4.74 -1.25
C PHE A 183 10.81 -4.08 -1.86
N ALA A 184 11.84 -3.82 -1.07
CA ALA A 184 13.05 -3.21 -1.58
C ALA A 184 13.75 -4.10 -2.64
N ASP A 185 13.71 -5.42 -2.48
CA ASP A 185 14.19 -6.40 -3.46
C ASP A 185 13.27 -6.48 -4.68
N ARG A 186 11.97 -6.63 -4.47
CA ARG A 186 11.00 -6.76 -5.57
C ARG A 186 10.83 -5.46 -6.35
N CYS A 187 11.13 -4.29 -5.82
CA CYS A 187 10.92 -3.04 -6.54
C CYS A 187 12.20 -2.22 -6.71
N CYS A 188 13.35 -2.83 -6.43
CA CYS A 188 14.68 -2.22 -6.57
C CYS A 188 14.74 -0.83 -5.93
N LEU A 189 14.28 -0.72 -4.67
CA LEU A 189 14.19 0.57 -3.96
C LEU A 189 15.56 1.18 -3.69
N ASP A 190 16.55 0.33 -3.41
CA ASP A 190 17.93 0.70 -3.06
C ASP A 190 18.98 -0.03 -3.91
N THR A 191 18.53 -0.66 -5.00
CA THR A 191 19.38 -1.36 -5.96
C THR A 191 19.09 -0.87 -7.38
N VAL A 192 20.06 -1.05 -8.26
CA VAL A 192 19.87 -0.76 -9.68
C VAL A 192 18.93 -1.81 -10.27
N ALA A 193 17.85 -1.36 -10.92
CA ALA A 193 16.94 -2.23 -11.63
C ALA A 193 17.67 -2.99 -12.74
N PRO A 194 17.50 -4.32 -12.89
CA PRO A 194 18.05 -5.06 -14.00
C PRO A 194 17.59 -4.50 -15.36
N ASP A 195 18.40 -4.69 -16.40
CA ASP A 195 18.03 -4.27 -17.75
C ASP A 195 16.69 -4.88 -18.18
N GLY A 196 15.79 -4.04 -18.69
CA GLY A 196 14.44 -4.44 -19.10
C GLY A 196 13.47 -4.72 -17.95
N PHE A 197 13.88 -4.58 -16.69
CA PHE A 197 12.98 -4.74 -15.55
C PHE A 197 11.90 -3.64 -15.55
N ARG A 198 10.63 -4.04 -15.52
CA ARG A 198 9.49 -3.15 -15.49
C ARG A 198 8.45 -3.71 -14.53
N ILE A 199 7.85 -2.82 -13.75
CA ILE A 199 6.68 -3.11 -12.92
C ILE A 199 5.58 -2.12 -13.28
N PRO A 200 4.31 -2.50 -13.12
CA PRO A 200 3.23 -1.52 -13.08
C PRO A 200 3.52 -0.44 -12.02
N ASP A 201 3.03 0.78 -12.26
CA ASP A 201 3.14 1.87 -11.29
C ASP A 201 2.62 1.41 -9.91
N PRO A 202 3.43 1.44 -8.83
CA PRO A 202 3.00 0.92 -7.54
C PRO A 202 1.72 1.60 -7.00
N PRO A 203 0.92 0.88 -6.18
CA PRO A 203 -0.23 1.45 -5.47
C PRO A 203 0.19 2.58 -4.50
N VAL A 204 -0.78 3.36 -4.05
CA VAL A 204 -0.57 4.30 -2.94
C VAL A 204 -0.31 3.52 -1.66
N LEU A 205 0.81 3.78 -0.99
CA LEU A 205 1.18 3.15 0.27
C LEU A 205 0.82 4.03 1.47
N VAL A 206 0.14 3.44 2.45
CA VAL A 206 0.00 3.97 3.80
C VAL A 206 0.78 3.08 4.76
N ASP A 207 1.75 3.65 5.46
CA ASP A 207 2.63 2.93 6.40
C ASP A 207 2.43 3.46 7.83
N TYR A 208 2.05 2.58 8.75
CA TYR A 208 1.96 2.89 10.18
C TYR A 208 3.03 2.11 10.93
N SER A 209 4.02 2.80 11.48
CA SER A 209 5.22 2.15 12.02
C SER A 209 5.69 2.75 13.32
N ALA A 210 6.56 2.05 14.03
CA ALA A 210 7.03 2.48 15.34
C ALA A 210 8.55 2.41 15.40
N GLN A 211 9.20 3.52 15.69
CA GLN A 211 10.66 3.58 15.78
C GLN A 211 11.21 2.76 16.96
N ASN A 212 10.38 2.57 18.00
CA ASN A 212 10.67 1.73 19.16
C ASN A 212 10.23 0.25 18.97
N ASP A 213 9.81 -0.14 17.77
CA ASP A 213 9.51 -1.53 17.46
C ASP A 213 10.79 -2.32 17.17
N GLY A 214 11.05 -3.33 18.00
CA GLY A 214 12.20 -4.22 17.87
C GLY A 214 12.03 -5.34 16.83
N TRP A 215 10.83 -5.54 16.29
CA TRP A 215 10.52 -6.55 15.27
C TRP A 215 10.50 -5.98 13.85
N SER A 216 10.48 -4.65 13.72
CA SER A 216 10.40 -3.96 12.43
C SER A 216 11.69 -3.24 12.09
N ASP A 217 12.11 -3.35 10.82
CA ASP A 217 13.37 -2.77 10.36
C ASP A 217 13.37 -2.41 8.87
N GLY A 218 14.32 -1.55 8.49
CA GLY A 218 14.58 -1.14 7.11
C GLY A 218 13.77 0.06 6.62
N HIS A 219 13.05 0.78 7.50
CA HIS A 219 12.20 1.90 7.09
C HIS A 219 13.01 3.07 6.51
N GLU A 220 14.30 3.18 6.82
CA GLU A 220 15.24 4.06 6.12
C GLU A 220 15.32 3.74 4.61
N VAL A 221 15.34 2.45 4.25
CA VAL A 221 15.32 2.00 2.86
C VAL A 221 13.96 2.28 2.22
N LEU A 222 12.87 2.04 2.95
CA LEU A 222 11.52 2.29 2.46
C LEU A 222 11.31 3.78 2.13
N TYR A 223 11.53 4.66 3.08
CA TYR A 223 11.20 6.09 2.92
C TYR A 223 12.12 6.75 1.90
N ARG A 224 13.42 6.41 1.91
CA ARG A 224 14.37 6.87 0.89
C ARG A 224 14.00 6.37 -0.49
N GLY A 225 13.73 5.07 -0.63
CA GLY A 225 13.39 4.44 -1.90
C GLY A 225 12.10 4.98 -2.49
N MET A 226 11.04 5.14 -1.68
CA MET A 226 9.78 5.73 -2.12
C MET A 226 9.97 7.16 -2.63
N ARG A 227 10.80 7.97 -1.94
CA ARG A 227 11.16 9.32 -2.39
C ARG A 227 11.95 9.30 -3.70
N GLU A 228 13.00 8.50 -3.80
CA GLU A 228 13.89 8.45 -4.97
C GLU A 228 13.18 7.91 -6.22
N LYS A 229 12.29 6.92 -6.06
CA LYS A 229 11.48 6.35 -7.14
C LYS A 229 10.21 7.16 -7.43
N ARG A 230 9.93 8.19 -6.61
CA ARG A 230 8.69 8.97 -6.66
C ARG A 230 7.46 8.05 -6.62
N TYR A 231 7.42 7.13 -5.67
CA TYR A 231 6.26 6.30 -5.36
C TYR A 231 5.43 6.93 -4.23
N ALA A 232 4.11 6.83 -4.30
CA ALA A 232 3.21 7.44 -3.32
C ALA A 232 3.33 6.76 -1.95
N LEU A 233 3.70 7.55 -0.93
CA LEU A 233 3.80 7.13 0.47
C LEU A 233 3.15 8.18 1.37
N LEU A 234 2.29 7.72 2.28
CA LEU A 234 1.89 8.43 3.49
C LEU A 234 2.38 7.62 4.68
N GLY A 235 3.34 8.16 5.43
CA GLY A 235 3.95 7.49 6.56
C GLY A 235 3.53 8.13 7.88
N TYR A 236 3.29 7.29 8.88
CA TYR A 236 2.87 7.68 10.22
C TYR A 236 3.67 6.86 11.22
N TRP A 237 4.24 7.51 12.23
CA TRP A 237 4.93 6.78 13.29
C TRP A 237 4.69 7.33 14.68
N GLY A 238 4.95 6.47 15.67
CA GLY A 238 4.80 6.81 17.09
C GLY A 238 5.39 5.73 17.98
N ASN A 239 5.47 6.03 19.28
CA ASN A 239 6.14 5.21 20.28
C ASN A 239 5.27 4.03 20.78
N PHE A 240 4.55 3.35 19.88
CA PHE A 240 3.60 2.29 20.22
C PHE A 240 4.15 0.86 20.10
N GLY A 241 5.43 0.68 19.75
CA GLY A 241 6.06 -0.64 19.61
C GLY A 241 5.40 -1.49 18.53
N HIS A 242 5.41 -2.82 18.69
CA HIS A 242 4.81 -3.77 17.73
C HIS A 242 3.28 -3.87 17.88
N ALA A 243 2.57 -2.73 17.88
CA ALA A 243 1.14 -2.68 18.11
C ALA A 243 0.33 -3.11 16.88
N ASN A 244 -0.84 -3.70 17.14
CA ASN A 244 -1.82 -4.11 16.14
C ASN A 244 -3.24 -3.59 16.46
N ASN A 245 -3.35 -2.69 17.45
CA ASN A 245 -4.59 -2.17 18.00
C ASN A 245 -4.64 -0.66 17.75
N ASN A 246 -5.66 -0.21 17.03
CA ASN A 246 -5.87 1.18 16.64
C ASN A 246 -5.89 2.10 17.87
N SER A 247 -6.62 1.73 18.93
CA SER A 247 -6.72 2.55 20.15
C SER A 247 -5.38 2.72 20.89
N ILE A 248 -4.42 1.81 20.70
CA ILE A 248 -3.07 1.94 21.24
C ILE A 248 -2.26 2.88 20.34
N MET A 249 -2.31 2.67 19.02
CA MET A 249 -1.58 3.46 18.04
C MET A 249 -2.03 4.93 18.04
N GLU A 250 -3.34 5.18 18.08
CA GLU A 250 -3.97 6.50 18.10
C GLU A 250 -3.62 7.31 19.35
N LYS A 251 -3.35 6.67 20.49
CA LYS A 251 -2.88 7.36 21.70
C LYS A 251 -1.55 8.04 21.46
N GLU A 252 -0.67 7.44 20.67
CA GLU A 252 0.64 7.99 20.33
C GLU A 252 0.58 8.90 19.12
N ASN A 253 -0.11 8.51 18.05
CA ASN A 253 -0.25 9.30 16.83
C ASN A 253 -1.71 9.29 16.35
N ASP A 254 -2.43 10.39 16.56
CA ASP A 254 -3.83 10.53 16.17
C ASP A 254 -4.02 11.05 14.73
N LEU A 255 -2.95 11.16 13.94
CA LEU A 255 -3.05 11.33 12.48
C LEU A 255 -3.25 10.00 11.76
N ILE A 256 -3.02 8.88 12.44
CA ILE A 256 -3.34 7.54 11.94
C ILE A 256 -4.83 7.53 11.53
N HIS A 257 -5.11 6.98 10.34
CA HIS A 257 -6.42 6.95 9.65
C HIS A 257 -6.92 8.28 9.10
N SER A 258 -6.16 9.37 9.20
CA SER A 258 -6.51 10.65 8.56
C SER A 258 -6.62 10.54 7.03
N PHE A 259 -6.04 9.49 6.43
CA PHE A 259 -6.14 9.18 5.02
C PHE A 259 -6.93 7.88 4.80
N ASP A 260 -7.98 7.97 3.99
CA ASP A 260 -8.81 6.83 3.60
C ASP A 260 -8.27 6.17 2.33
N ILE A 261 -7.64 5.00 2.47
CA ILE A 261 -7.16 4.22 1.32
C ILE A 261 -8.28 3.79 0.36
N PHE A 262 -9.53 3.73 0.84
CA PHE A 262 -10.67 3.29 0.04
C PHE A 262 -11.18 4.37 -0.92
N SER A 263 -10.68 5.61 -0.77
CA SER A 263 -10.90 6.70 -1.72
C SER A 263 -10.09 6.54 -3.02
N ILE A 264 -9.07 5.67 -3.03
CA ILE A 264 -8.19 5.46 -4.18
C ILE A 264 -8.82 4.47 -5.16
N ARG A 265 -8.77 4.83 -6.45
CA ARG A 265 -9.08 3.91 -7.55
C ARG A 265 -7.82 3.51 -8.29
N LYS A 266 -7.78 2.26 -8.76
CA LYS A 266 -6.63 1.67 -9.43
C LYS A 266 -6.17 2.45 -10.67
N SER A 267 -7.10 2.80 -11.56
CA SER A 267 -6.80 3.58 -12.77
C SER A 267 -6.74 5.09 -12.54
N ALA A 268 -7.00 5.56 -11.32
CA ALA A 268 -7.02 7.00 -11.07
C ALA A 268 -5.59 7.55 -10.95
N PRO A 269 -5.28 8.68 -11.61
CA PRO A 269 -4.01 9.37 -11.39
C PRO A 269 -3.91 9.83 -9.94
N HIS A 270 -2.68 9.93 -9.46
CA HIS A 270 -2.41 10.43 -8.11
C HIS A 270 -1.09 11.22 -8.07
N PRO A 271 -0.99 12.21 -7.18
CA PRO A 271 0.24 12.93 -6.93
C PRO A 271 1.15 12.11 -6.01
N VAL A 272 2.45 12.23 -6.25
CA VAL A 272 3.48 11.84 -5.29
C VAL A 272 4.14 13.09 -4.78
N PHE A 273 4.06 13.27 -3.47
CA PHE A 273 4.70 14.36 -2.76
C PHE A 273 6.06 13.91 -2.24
N THR A 274 7.10 14.68 -2.54
CA THR A 274 8.44 14.48 -1.99
C THR A 274 9.00 15.80 -1.49
N ASN A 275 9.95 15.73 -0.55
CA ASN A 275 10.63 16.90 0.00
C ASN A 275 9.64 17.93 0.61
N ALA A 276 8.59 17.46 1.28
CA ALA A 276 7.60 18.35 1.84
C ALA A 276 8.18 19.10 3.05
N SER A 277 7.94 20.41 3.15
CA SER A 277 8.44 21.24 4.25
C SER A 277 7.80 20.93 5.61
N THR A 278 6.75 20.11 5.60
CA THR A 278 6.00 19.69 6.78
C THR A 278 6.31 18.26 7.20
N ASP A 279 7.14 17.54 6.45
CA ASP A 279 7.57 16.19 6.82
C ASP A 279 8.45 16.24 8.07
N ASP A 280 8.17 15.32 9.00
CA ASP A 280 9.01 15.12 10.16
C ASP A 280 10.28 14.36 9.77
N GLN A 281 11.36 14.53 10.55
CA GLN A 281 12.60 13.79 10.32
C GLN A 281 12.37 12.29 10.51
N ASN A 282 12.71 11.50 9.49
CA ASN A 282 12.65 10.05 9.53
C ASN A 282 13.52 9.51 10.69
N PRO A 283 12.94 8.85 11.72
CA PRO A 283 13.71 8.39 12.87
C PRO A 283 14.65 7.23 12.53
N TRP A 284 14.36 6.42 11.49
CA TRP A 284 15.20 5.29 11.09
C TRP A 284 16.49 5.71 10.39
N GLU A 285 16.50 6.86 9.72
CA GLU A 285 17.71 7.43 9.10
C GLU A 285 18.57 8.24 10.08
N ASN A 286 17.98 8.74 11.16
CA ASN A 286 18.60 9.74 12.03
C ASN A 286 18.83 9.19 13.45
N ASP A 287 17.78 9.08 14.25
CA ASP A 287 17.85 8.66 15.65
C ASP A 287 16.60 7.86 16.02
N ARG A 288 16.74 6.53 16.12
CA ARG A 288 15.64 5.63 16.52
C ARG A 288 15.26 5.75 18.00
N SER A 289 16.02 6.47 18.82
CA SER A 289 15.72 6.64 20.24
C SER A 289 14.67 7.73 20.51
N VAL A 290 14.32 8.53 19.51
CA VAL A 290 13.27 9.55 19.64
C VAL A 290 11.93 8.89 19.92
N THR A 291 11.17 9.43 20.86
CA THR A 291 9.85 8.91 21.24
C THR A 291 8.69 9.72 20.65
N THR A 292 9.00 10.81 19.94
CA THR A 292 7.99 11.65 19.32
C THR A 292 7.36 10.94 18.12
N SER A 293 6.04 11.02 18.02
CA SER A 293 5.31 10.67 16.82
C SER A 293 5.63 11.65 15.68
N GLY A 294 5.45 11.21 14.45
CA GLY A 294 5.67 12.04 13.27
C GLY A 294 4.98 11.48 12.03
N GLN A 295 5.18 12.18 10.92
CA GLN A 295 4.55 11.86 9.65
C GLN A 295 5.39 12.26 8.43
N VAL A 296 5.14 11.60 7.31
CA VAL A 296 5.50 12.09 5.97
C VAL A 296 4.26 12.12 5.09
N ASN A 297 4.07 13.21 4.34
CA ASN A 297 2.99 13.44 3.38
C ASN A 297 1.54 13.34 3.90
N SER A 298 1.31 13.09 5.18
CA SER A 298 -0.01 12.82 5.77
C SER A 298 -1.01 13.98 5.66
N PHE A 299 -0.53 15.21 5.44
CA PHE A 299 -1.39 16.39 5.30
C PHE A 299 -1.92 16.59 3.88
N PHE A 300 -1.33 16.00 2.84
CA PHE A 300 -1.75 16.31 1.47
C PHE A 300 -3.04 15.59 1.07
N ARG A 301 -3.93 16.30 0.39
CA ARG A 301 -5.17 15.79 -0.20
C ARG A 301 -5.27 16.25 -1.64
N TRP A 302 -5.94 15.45 -2.46
CA TRP A 302 -6.13 15.77 -3.87
C TRP A 302 -7.49 15.33 -4.38
N GLU A 303 -7.88 15.90 -5.51
CA GLU A 303 -9.04 15.50 -6.28
C GLU A 303 -8.66 15.55 -7.77
N ASN A 304 -8.98 14.48 -8.49
CA ASN A 304 -8.66 14.37 -9.90
C ASN A 304 -9.57 15.26 -10.74
N GLY A 305 -8.97 16.01 -11.66
CA GLY A 305 -9.66 16.79 -12.67
C GLY A 305 -9.58 16.12 -14.04
N THR A 306 -9.05 16.85 -15.00
CA THR A 306 -8.89 16.40 -16.39
C THR A 306 -7.70 15.45 -16.51
N ASP A 307 -7.87 14.34 -17.23
CA ASP A 307 -6.77 13.52 -17.73
C ASP A 307 -6.97 13.33 -19.24
N GLY A 308 -6.43 14.27 -20.02
CA GLY A 308 -6.52 14.29 -21.48
C GLY A 308 -5.14 14.30 -22.14
N GLU A 309 -5.10 14.05 -23.45
CA GLU A 309 -3.82 13.93 -24.18
C GLU A 309 -2.97 15.19 -24.15
N ARG A 310 -3.58 16.38 -24.04
CA ARG A 310 -2.90 17.69 -24.07
C ARG A 310 -2.94 18.43 -22.74
N GLU A 311 -3.88 18.10 -21.88
CA GLU A 311 -4.10 18.80 -20.62
C GLU A 311 -4.38 17.79 -19.51
N PHE A 312 -3.72 18.00 -18.37
CA PHE A 312 -4.00 17.31 -17.12
C PHE A 312 -4.33 18.33 -16.04
N SER A 313 -5.27 18.04 -15.16
CA SER A 313 -5.51 18.85 -13.97
C SER A 313 -5.84 18.04 -12.73
N MET A 314 -5.40 18.55 -11.58
CA MET A 314 -5.64 17.97 -10.27
C MET A 314 -5.73 19.09 -9.24
N THR A 315 -6.76 19.04 -8.40
CA THR A 315 -6.88 19.96 -7.27
C THR A 315 -6.05 19.44 -6.12
N LEU A 316 -5.23 20.30 -5.52
CA LEU A 316 -4.37 19.99 -4.38
C LEU A 316 -4.75 20.86 -3.19
N ARG A 317 -4.65 20.30 -1.99
CA ARG A 317 -4.84 21.03 -0.73
C ARG A 317 -4.19 20.30 0.44
N LEU A 318 -4.10 20.97 1.57
CA LEU A 318 -3.81 20.35 2.86
C LEU A 318 -5.09 19.89 3.56
N LEU A 319 -4.94 18.91 4.46
CA LEU A 319 -5.95 18.42 5.40
C LEU A 319 -6.40 19.58 6.30
N ARG A 320 -7.71 19.65 6.55
CA ARG A 320 -8.31 20.71 7.35
C ARG A 320 -8.89 20.17 8.65
N GLU A 321 -8.95 21.04 9.65
CA GLU A 321 -9.39 20.74 11.00
C GLU A 321 -10.88 20.37 11.08
N ASP A 322 -11.69 20.72 10.09
CA ASP A 322 -13.09 20.29 9.96
C ASP A 322 -13.22 18.86 9.42
N GLU A 323 -12.18 18.32 8.78
CA GLU A 323 -12.17 16.97 8.20
C GLU A 323 -11.55 15.93 9.13
N TRP A 324 -10.57 16.32 9.95
CA TRP A 324 -9.92 15.44 10.92
C TRP A 324 -9.59 16.17 12.22
N LYS A 325 -9.86 15.52 13.35
CA LYS A 325 -9.53 16.04 14.68
C LYS A 325 -8.25 15.38 15.17
N SER A 326 -7.27 16.19 15.53
CA SER A 326 -5.96 15.73 15.98
C SER A 326 -5.38 16.70 17.02
N ARG A 327 -4.47 16.20 17.86
CA ARG A 327 -3.59 16.98 18.75
C ARG A 327 -2.48 17.69 17.97
N VAL A 328 -2.18 17.24 16.77
CA VAL A 328 -1.24 17.90 15.86
C VAL A 328 -1.91 19.13 15.25
N THR A 329 -1.20 20.26 15.28
CA THR A 329 -1.66 21.49 14.61
C THR A 329 -1.42 21.35 13.11
N PHE A 330 -2.47 21.50 12.29
CA PHE A 330 -2.32 21.37 10.84
C PHE A 330 -1.65 22.61 10.25
N PRO A 331 -0.62 22.44 9.39
CA PRO A 331 0.10 23.55 8.80
C PRO A 331 -0.79 24.32 7.82
N ASP A 332 -0.68 25.64 7.80
CA ASP A 332 -1.44 26.48 6.84
C ASP A 332 -0.90 26.34 5.41
N SER A 333 0.38 25.99 5.27
CA SER A 333 1.02 25.73 3.99
C SER A 333 2.16 24.71 4.09
N SER A 334 2.46 24.04 2.98
CA SER A 334 3.61 23.16 2.81
C SER A 334 4.16 23.31 1.39
N THR A 335 5.48 23.40 1.23
CA THR A 335 6.12 23.26 -0.09
C THR A 335 6.45 21.80 -0.32
N ALA A 336 6.14 21.24 -1.49
CA ALA A 336 6.56 19.90 -1.87
C ALA A 336 6.88 19.82 -3.36
N ASP A 337 7.70 18.86 -3.76
CA ASP A 337 7.79 18.46 -5.16
C ASP A 337 6.60 17.54 -5.46
N VAL A 338 5.89 17.82 -6.56
CA VAL A 338 4.66 17.11 -6.95
C VAL A 338 4.89 16.38 -8.26
N THR A 339 4.90 15.04 -8.21
CA THR A 339 5.03 14.19 -9.40
C THR A 339 3.69 13.53 -9.71
N ILE A 340 3.21 13.61 -10.94
CA ILE A 340 1.96 12.95 -11.34
C ILE A 340 2.25 11.52 -11.80
N ARG A 341 1.51 10.54 -11.29
CA ARG A 341 1.58 9.13 -11.68
C ARG A 341 0.23 8.56 -12.08
N ARG A 342 0.25 7.46 -12.83
CA ARG A 342 -0.94 6.77 -13.36
C ARG A 342 -1.90 7.66 -14.16
N ALA A 343 -1.39 8.66 -14.88
CA ALA A 343 -2.20 9.34 -15.88
C ALA A 343 -2.42 8.41 -17.08
N ASP A 344 -3.68 8.18 -17.45
CA ASP A 344 -4.04 7.30 -18.53
C ASP A 344 -3.82 7.98 -19.88
N ASN A 345 -4.18 9.25 -20.01
CA ASN A 345 -4.15 9.97 -21.30
C ASN A 345 -3.03 11.00 -21.37
N PHE A 346 -2.75 11.71 -20.27
CA PHE A 346 -1.66 12.68 -20.22
C PHE A 346 -0.31 11.98 -20.13
N ARG A 347 0.26 11.64 -21.30
CA ARG A 347 1.54 10.92 -21.44
C ARG A 347 2.57 11.77 -22.18
N PRO A 348 3.30 12.66 -21.48
CA PRO A 348 4.44 13.38 -22.03
C PRO A 348 5.52 12.43 -22.55
N ASN A 349 6.16 12.81 -23.65
CA ASN A 349 7.36 12.11 -24.11
C ASN A 349 8.55 12.46 -23.21
N PRO A 350 9.53 11.56 -23.06
CA PRO A 350 10.78 11.90 -22.38
C PRO A 350 11.44 13.16 -22.95
N GLY A 351 11.81 14.10 -22.06
CA GLY A 351 12.38 15.39 -22.43
C GLY A 351 11.37 16.43 -22.94
N GLU A 352 10.08 16.12 -23.01
CA GLU A 352 9.04 17.07 -23.40
C GLU A 352 8.90 18.19 -22.35
N THR A 353 8.83 19.44 -22.82
CA THR A 353 8.57 20.60 -21.97
C THR A 353 7.07 20.76 -21.73
N ILE A 354 6.67 20.79 -20.47
CA ILE A 354 5.29 20.88 -20.01
C ILE A 354 5.10 22.22 -19.32
N ASN A 355 4.11 22.99 -19.78
CA ASN A 355 3.69 24.21 -19.08
C ASN A 355 2.84 23.82 -17.88
N TRP A 356 3.00 24.51 -16.77
CA TRP A 356 2.17 24.29 -15.60
C TRP A 356 1.66 25.59 -15.00
N LYS A 357 0.50 25.52 -14.34
CA LYS A 357 -0.12 26.62 -13.60
C LYS A 357 -0.75 26.09 -12.31
N TYR A 358 -0.62 26.87 -11.24
CA TYR A 358 -1.25 26.63 -9.94
C TYR A 358 -1.59 27.99 -9.30
N GLY A 359 -2.86 28.38 -9.31
CA GLY A 359 -3.27 29.74 -8.97
C GLY A 359 -2.60 30.79 -9.85
N THR A 360 -1.81 31.67 -9.23
CA THR A 360 -0.99 32.69 -9.92
C THR A 360 0.41 32.19 -10.29
N ALA A 361 0.88 31.11 -9.66
CA ALA A 361 2.15 30.49 -9.96
C ALA A 361 2.06 29.74 -11.31
N HIS A 362 3.12 29.83 -12.10
CA HIS A 362 3.22 29.16 -13.39
C HIS A 362 4.69 28.97 -13.77
N GLY A 363 4.93 28.05 -14.69
CA GLY A 363 6.27 27.79 -15.20
C GLY A 363 6.29 26.64 -16.19
N THR A 364 7.47 26.06 -16.37
CA THR A 364 7.68 24.88 -17.20
C THR A 364 8.37 23.79 -16.39
N ALA A 365 8.07 22.54 -16.67
CA ALA A 365 8.77 21.36 -16.18
C ALA A 365 9.18 20.48 -17.37
N THR A 366 10.23 19.68 -17.23
CA THR A 366 10.66 18.73 -18.27
C THR A 366 10.30 17.32 -17.82
N ALA A 367 9.60 16.58 -18.67
CA ALA A 367 9.30 15.18 -18.42
C ALA A 367 10.60 14.35 -18.38
N ASP A 368 10.74 13.48 -17.40
CA ASP A 368 11.95 12.67 -17.25
C ASP A 368 12.03 11.49 -18.24
N SER A 369 12.99 10.59 -18.05
CA SER A 369 13.17 9.41 -18.91
C SER A 369 11.99 8.45 -18.95
N GLU A 370 11.11 8.50 -17.94
CA GLU A 370 9.88 7.70 -17.85
C GLU A 370 8.64 8.49 -18.32
N GLY A 371 8.82 9.76 -18.72
CA GLY A 371 7.72 10.65 -19.08
C GLY A 371 7.00 11.27 -17.88
N LEU A 372 7.54 11.12 -16.67
CA LEU A 372 6.94 11.69 -15.46
C LEU A 372 7.28 13.18 -15.34
N VAL A 373 6.30 13.96 -14.91
CA VAL A 373 6.43 15.42 -14.73
C VAL A 373 6.45 15.72 -13.23
N THR A 374 7.50 16.39 -12.78
CA THR A 374 7.65 16.86 -11.41
C THR A 374 7.62 18.39 -11.37
N ILE A 375 6.73 18.95 -10.57
CA ILE A 375 6.70 20.39 -10.26
C ILE A 375 7.43 20.59 -8.94
N GLU A 376 8.60 21.21 -8.99
CA GLU A 376 9.45 21.40 -7.82
C GLU A 376 8.91 22.49 -6.88
N ARG A 377 8.96 22.22 -5.58
CA ARG A 377 8.71 23.18 -4.49
C ARG A 377 7.37 23.94 -4.61
N LEU A 378 6.32 23.26 -5.05
CA LEU A 378 4.98 23.84 -5.14
C LEU A 378 4.43 24.12 -3.72
N THR A 379 4.02 25.35 -3.46
CA THR A 379 3.38 25.74 -2.19
C THR A 379 1.91 25.37 -2.20
N ILE A 380 1.52 24.40 -1.38
CA ILE A 380 0.15 23.93 -1.21
C ILE A 380 -0.40 24.45 0.12
N THR A 381 -1.67 24.86 0.15
CA THR A 381 -2.33 25.41 1.34
C THR A 381 -3.61 24.63 1.68
N LYS A 382 -4.28 24.98 2.78
CA LYS A 382 -5.61 24.44 3.12
C LYS A 382 -6.69 24.81 2.09
N THR A 383 -6.52 25.91 1.37
CA THR A 383 -7.43 26.31 0.28
C THR A 383 -7.18 25.46 -0.96
N PRO A 384 -8.20 24.76 -1.49
CA PRO A 384 -8.07 24.00 -2.72
C PRO A 384 -7.66 24.89 -3.89
N GLU A 385 -6.66 24.45 -4.64
CA GLU A 385 -6.18 25.11 -5.85
C GLU A 385 -5.82 24.07 -6.90
N THR A 386 -6.06 24.37 -8.18
CA THR A 386 -5.91 23.39 -9.26
C THR A 386 -4.54 23.53 -9.93
N LEU A 387 -3.77 22.44 -9.90
CA LEU A 387 -2.59 22.27 -10.75
C LEU A 387 -3.07 21.88 -12.15
N THR A 388 -2.67 22.64 -13.16
CA THR A 388 -2.91 22.32 -14.57
C THR A 388 -1.57 22.12 -15.26
N LEU A 389 -1.45 21.05 -16.04
CA LEU A 389 -0.30 20.74 -16.89
C LEU A 389 -0.77 20.76 -18.35
N THR A 390 -0.02 21.44 -19.22
CA THR A 390 -0.38 21.61 -20.63
C THR A 390 0.81 21.32 -21.53
N ARG A 391 0.60 20.43 -22.49
CA ARG A 391 1.55 20.11 -23.58
C ARG A 391 1.41 21.13 -24.71
N ALA A 392 2.50 21.36 -25.44
CA ALA A 392 2.54 22.32 -26.55
C ALA A 392 1.73 21.90 -27.77
#